data_AF-A0A4Y9A888-F1
#
_entry.id   AF-A0A4Y9A888-F1
#
_cell.length_a   1.000
_cell.length_b   1.000
_cell.length_c   1.000
_cell.angle_alpha   90.00
_cell.angle_beta   90.00
_cell.angle_gamma   90.00
#
_symmetry.space_group_name_H-M   'P 1'
#
loop_
_entity.id
_entity.type
_entity.pdbx_description
1 polymer ?
#
loop_
_entity_poly.entity_id
_entity_poly.type
_entity_poly.pdbx_seq_one_letter_code
_entity_poly.pdbx_strand_id
1 'polypeptide(L)' 'MPKVKIHPLILVGLFINSVAMVFYAYRSYSNQEMGHGIIFTLLFIFLIGLVIWGIVRNKKIDYTSK' A
#
# COMPACT_ATOMS: atom_id res chain seq x y z
N MET A 1 -2.81 7.00 -22.60
CA MET A 1 -1.60 6.85 -21.77
C MET A 1 -0.93 5.53 -22.12
N PRO A 2 0.39 5.50 -22.35
CA PRO A 2 1.11 4.25 -22.64
C PRO A 2 0.84 3.21 -21.54
N LYS A 3 0.60 1.95 -21.93
CA LYS A 3 0.31 0.84 -20.99
C LYS A 3 1.60 0.39 -20.31
N VAL A 4 2.15 1.23 -19.45
CA VAL A 4 3.35 0.91 -18.66
C VAL A 4 2.92 0.09 -17.45
N LYS A 5 3.51 -1.10 -17.29
CA LYS A 5 3.34 -1.96 -16.10
C LYS A 5 3.99 -1.26 -14.90
N ILE A 6 3.34 -1.31 -13.75
CA ILE A 6 3.95 -0.87 -12.49
C ILE A 6 5.02 -1.89 -12.14
N HIS A 7 6.24 -1.44 -11.87
CA HIS A 7 7.34 -2.36 -11.55
C HIS A 7 6.99 -3.15 -10.27
N PRO A 8 7.10 -4.49 -10.27
CA PRO A 8 6.70 -5.31 -9.11
C PRO A 8 7.46 -4.94 -7.83
N LEU A 9 8.69 -4.45 -7.95
CA LEU A 9 9.47 -3.93 -6.83
C LEU A 9 8.79 -2.74 -6.12
N ILE A 10 8.10 -1.87 -6.86
CA ILE A 10 7.35 -0.73 -6.30
C ILE A 10 6.17 -1.24 -5.47
N LEU A 11 5.48 -2.27 -5.98
CA LEU A 11 4.38 -2.94 -5.28
C LEU A 11 4.83 -3.59 -3.96
N VAL A 12 5.97 -4.28 -3.98
CA VAL A 12 6.58 -4.86 -2.77
C VAL A 12 6.99 -3.75 -1.81
N GLY A 13 7.60 -2.66 -2.30
CA GLY A 13 7.95 -1.51 -1.48
C GLY A 13 6.74 -0.84 -0.82
N LEU A 14 5.63 -0.69 -1.56
CA LEU A 14 4.37 -0.19 -1.00
C LEU A 14 3.81 -1.11 0.08
N PHE A 15 3.89 -2.43 -0.13
CA PHE A 15 3.45 -3.41 0.85
C PHE A 15 4.27 -3.34 2.15
N ILE A 16 5.60 -3.23 2.05
CA ILE A 16 6.48 -3.06 3.22
C ILE A 16 6.14 -1.76 3.97
N ASN A 17 5.89 -0.66 3.25
CA ASN A 17 5.46 0.59 3.86
C ASN A 17 4.11 0.45 4.59
N SER A 18 3.17 -0.28 4.00
CA SER A 18 1.88 -0.57 4.62
C SER A 18 2.08 -1.32 5.95
N VAL A 19 2.90 -2.37 5.97
CA VAL A 19 3.23 -3.10 7.21
C VAL A 19 3.90 -2.20 8.24
N ALA A 20 4.83 -1.32 7.83
CA ALA A 20 5.47 -0.36 8.74
C ALA A 20 4.45 0.57 9.41
N MET A 21 3.42 1.04 8.70
CA MET A 21 2.37 1.88 9.27
C MET A 21 1.57 1.16 10.37
N VAL A 22 1.36 -0.15 10.26
CA VAL A 22 0.72 -0.95 11.33
C VAL A 22 1.59 -0.96 12.59
N PHE A 23 2.91 -1.15 12.46
CA PHE A 23 3.83 -1.08 13.59
C PHE A 23 3.87 0.32 14.22
N TYR A 24 3.84 1.38 13.41
CA TYR A 24 3.76 2.75 13.90
C TYR A 24 2.43 3.01 14.62
N ALA A 25 1.30 2.53 14.09
CA ALA A 25 0.00 2.65 14.75
C ALA A 25 -0.01 1.95 16.11
N TYR A 26 0.55 0.74 16.19
CA TYR A 26 0.65 -0.02 17.45
C TYR A 26 1.51 0.70 18.49
N ARG A 27 2.67 1.22 18.07
CA ARG A 27 3.56 1.98 18.94
C ARG A 27 2.93 3.29 19.41
N SER A 28 2.23 3.98 18.52
CA SER A 28 1.49 5.20 18.80
C SER A 28 0.35 4.97 19.80
N TYR A 29 -0.33 3.83 19.71
CA TYR A 29 -1.36 3.43 20.67
C TYR A 29 -0.76 3.20 22.06
N SER A 30 0.41 2.55 22.14
CA SER A 30 1.14 2.36 23.40
C SER A 30 1.62 3.67 24.03
N ASN A 31 1.87 4.71 23.22
CA ASN A 31 2.34 6.02 23.68
C ASN A 31 1.18 6.99 24.05
N GLN A 32 -0.07 6.53 24.07
CA GLN A 32 -1.28 7.35 24.27
C GLN A 32 -1.50 8.46 23.21
N GLU A 33 -0.74 8.43 22.11
CA GLU A 33 -0.89 9.36 20.98
C GLU A 33 -1.97 8.86 20.02
N MET A 34 -3.24 8.93 20.45
CA MET A 34 -4.39 8.40 19.69
C MET A 34 -4.54 9.02 18.29
N GLY A 35 -4.20 10.30 18.13
CA GLY A 35 -4.31 11.00 16.84
C GLY A 35 -3.40 10.42 15.76
N HIS A 36 -2.18 10.04 16.12
CA HIS A 36 -1.21 9.45 15.20
C HIS A 36 -1.61 8.01 14.78
N GLY A 37 -2.17 7.23 15.72
CA GLY A 37 -2.71 5.90 15.43
C GLY A 37 -3.81 5.90 14.36
N ILE A 38 -4.71 6.88 14.40
CA ILE A 38 -5.78 7.04 13.40
C ILE A 38 -5.19 7.34 12.01
N ILE A 39 -4.23 8.27 11.94
CA ILE A 39 -3.57 8.66 10.68
C ILE A 39 -2.83 7.47 10.07
N PHE A 40 -2.08 6.72 10.86
CA PHE A 40 -1.36 5.53 10.39
C PHE A 40 -2.30 4.42 9.92
N THR A 41 -3.45 4.26 10.57
CA THR A 41 -4.48 3.30 10.13
C THR A 41 -5.11 3.70 8.80
N LEU A 42 -5.40 4.99 8.59
CA LEU A 42 -5.88 5.50 7.30
C LEU A 42 -4.85 5.33 6.19
N LEU A 43 -3.58 5.65 6.47
CA LEU A 43 -2.46 5.44 5.55
C LEU A 43 -2.30 3.97 5.18
N PHE A 44 -2.45 3.06 6.15
CA PHE A 44 -2.41 1.63 5.91
C PHE A 44 -3.46 1.18 4.89
N ILE A 45 -4.74 1.56 5.10
CA ILE A 45 -5.85 1.22 4.21
C ILE A 45 -5.62 1.81 2.81
N PHE A 46 -5.14 3.05 2.73
CA PHE A 46 -4.84 3.69 1.45
C PHE A 46 -3.73 2.97 0.68
N LEU A 47 -2.62 2.65 1.35
CA LEU A 47 -1.48 1.96 0.74
C LEU A 47 -1.86 0.54 0.31
N ILE A 48 -2.62 -0.21 1.13
CA ILE A 48 -3.07 -1.56 0.75
C ILE A 48 -3.98 -1.50 -0.49
N GLY A 49 -4.85 -0.49 -0.57
CA GLY A 49 -5.72 -0.26 -1.72
C GLY A 49 -4.92 0.00 -3.00
N LEU A 50 -3.85 0.80 -2.91
CA LEU A 50 -2.94 1.05 -4.03
C LEU A 50 -2.18 -0.22 -4.46
N VAL A 51 -1.77 -1.07 -3.51
CA VAL A 51 -1.14 -2.36 -3.83
C VAL A 51 -2.11 -3.25 -4.61
N ILE A 52 -3.33 -3.44 -4.11
CA ILE A 52 -4.34 -4.27 -4.76
C ILE A 52 -4.64 -3.73 -6.16
N TRP A 53 -4.87 -2.43 -6.28
CA TRP A 53 -5.13 -1.78 -7.56
C TRP A 53 -3.96 -1.94 -8.54
N GLY A 54 -2.72 -1.80 -8.07
CA GLY A 54 -1.51 -1.99 -8.88
C GLY A 54 -1.37 -3.42 -9.39
N ILE A 55 -1.66 -4.43 -8.56
CA ILE A 55 -1.68 -5.84 -8.97
C ILE A 55 -2.76 -6.08 -10.03
N VAL A 56 -4.00 -5.62 -9.80
CA VAL A 56 -5.12 -5.79 -10.73
C VAL A 56 -4.83 -5.13 -12.07
N ARG A 57 -4.27 -3.91 -12.05
CA ARG A 57 -3.87 -3.18 -13.27
C ARG A 57 -2.78 -3.91 -14.04
N ASN A 58 -1.75 -4.40 -13.35
CA ASN A 58 -0.67 -5.17 -13.97
C ASN A 58 -1.19 -6.46 -14.62
N LYS A 59 -2.10 -7.18 -13.94
CA LYS A 59 -2.76 -8.38 -14.50
C LYS A 59 -3.59 -8.04 -15.74
N LYS A 60 -4.35 -6.93 -15.74
CA LYS A 60 -5.12 -6.49 -16.92
C LYS A 60 -4.23 -6.18 -18.12
N ILE A 61 -3.09 -5.51 -17.90
CA ILE A 61 -2.14 -5.19 -18.98
C ILE A 61 -1.52 -6.47 -19.55
N ASP A 62 -1.20 -7.45 -18.70
CA ASP A 62 -0.67 -8.74 -19.12
C ASP A 62 -1.67 -9.53 -19.98
N TYR A 63 -2.95 -9.52 -19.59
CA TYR A 63 -4.01 -10.20 -20.34
C TYR A 63 -4.28 -9.60 -21.73
N THR A 64 -4.12 -8.28 -21.89
CA THR A 64 -4.28 -7.61 -23.21
C THR A 64 -2.99 -7.64 -24.06
N SER A 65 -1.89 -8.15 -23.53
CA SER A 65 -0.62 -8.26 -24.25
C SER A 65 -0.36 -9.67 -24.81
N LYS A 66 -1.24 -10.64 -24.51
CA LYS A 66 -1.36 -11.92 -25.19
C LYS A 66 -2.37 -11.82 -26.32
#